data_AF-A0A8T5SZ27-F1
#
_entry.id   AF-A0A8T5SZ27-F1
#
_cell.length_a   1.000
_cell.length_b   1.000
_cell.length_c   1.000
_cell.angle_alpha   90.00
_cell.angle_beta   90.00
_cell.angle_gamma   90.00
#
_symmetry.space_group_name_H-M   'P 1'
#
loop_
_entity.id
_entity.type
_entity.pdbx_description
1 polymer ?
#
loop_
_entity_poly.entity_id
_entity_poly.type
_entity_poly.pdbx_seq_one_letter_code
_entity_poly.pdbx_strand_id
1 'polypeptide(L)'
;MNAEDVKAEFNNLEIHMGSFKESKFKLKCNVTFHDQLLVMDGGKITATMHARNIGNVHLEKKAIRIAGLNFEIKEGDEVSVASGSIRLEIGDNAEAWFKELWG
;
A
#
# COMPACT_ATOMS: atom_id res chain seq x y z
N MET A 1 -1.33 2.34 13.83
CA MET A 1 -0.49 3.49 13.41
C MET A 1 -1.17 4.28 12.31
N ASN A 2 -0.90 5.59 12.18
CA ASN A 2 -1.45 6.47 11.14
C ASN A 2 -0.37 7.44 10.62
N ALA A 3 -0.30 7.64 9.30
CA ALA A 3 0.49 8.67 8.64
C ALA A 3 -0.36 9.39 7.59
N GLU A 4 -0.37 10.71 7.65
CA GLU A 4 -1.15 11.57 6.76
C GLU A 4 -0.29 12.05 5.58
N ASP A 5 -0.95 12.42 4.47
CA ASP A 5 -0.30 13.01 3.31
C ASP A 5 0.83 12.17 2.68
N VAL A 6 0.76 10.85 2.85
CA VAL A 6 1.75 9.91 2.33
C VAL A 6 1.60 9.78 0.82
N LYS A 7 2.74 9.80 0.12
CA LYS A 7 2.79 9.45 -1.30
C LYS A 7 2.99 7.95 -1.45
N ALA A 8 1.97 7.25 -1.92
CA ALA A 8 2.01 5.85 -2.29
C ALA A 8 2.26 5.69 -3.79
N GLU A 9 3.29 4.93 -4.16
CA GLU A 9 3.58 4.61 -5.56
C GLU A 9 3.39 3.10 -5.80
N PHE A 10 2.40 2.78 -6.62
CA PHE A 10 2.05 1.42 -7.01
C PHE A 10 2.74 1.09 -8.34
N ASN A 11 3.45 -0.03 -8.40
CA ASN A 11 4.24 -0.44 -9.55
C ASN A 11 4.11 -1.93 -9.81
N ASN A 12 4.24 -2.31 -11.08
CA ASN A 12 4.15 -3.70 -11.56
C ASN A 12 2.85 -4.36 -11.11
N LEU A 13 1.73 -3.63 -11.23
CA LEU A 13 0.41 -4.14 -10.90
C LEU A 13 -0.01 -5.17 -11.93
N GLU A 14 -0.36 -6.35 -11.43
CA GLU A 14 -1.04 -7.39 -12.17
C GLU A 14 -2.42 -7.56 -11.55
N ILE A 15 -3.46 -7.32 -12.36
CA ILE A 15 -4.84 -7.36 -11.91
C ILE A 15 -5.38 -8.76 -12.14
N HIS A 16 -5.69 -9.45 -11.05
CA HIS A 16 -6.21 -10.82 -11.06
C HIS A 16 -7.72 -10.83 -11.21
N MET A 17 -8.40 -9.83 -10.65
CA MET A 17 -9.85 -9.68 -10.69
C MET A 17 -10.26 -8.20 -10.70
N GLY A 18 -11.41 -7.91 -11.29
CA GLY A 18 -12.03 -6.58 -11.33
C GLY A 18 -11.67 -5.76 -12.57
N SER A 19 -12.08 -4.50 -12.56
CA SER A 19 -12.08 -3.59 -13.70
C SER A 19 -10.87 -2.67 -13.78
N PHE A 20 -10.08 -2.55 -12.71
CA PHE A 20 -8.89 -1.69 -12.68
C PHE A 20 -7.90 -2.14 -13.75
N LYS A 21 -7.29 -1.20 -14.50
CA LYS A 21 -6.42 -1.53 -15.66
C LYS A 21 -5.02 -0.93 -15.58
N GLU A 22 -4.75 -0.11 -14.57
CA GLU A 22 -3.45 0.55 -14.44
C GLU A 22 -2.40 -0.45 -13.95
N SER A 23 -1.28 -0.52 -14.65
CA SER A 23 -0.10 -1.32 -14.26
C SER A 23 0.79 -0.58 -13.25
N LYS A 24 0.59 0.74 -13.09
CA LYS A 24 1.26 1.60 -12.13
C LYS A 24 0.44 2.86 -11.90
N PHE A 25 0.43 3.38 -10.67
CA PHE A 25 -0.16 4.68 -10.38
C PHE A 25 0.45 5.28 -9.11
N LYS A 26 0.17 6.56 -8.86
CA LYS A 26 0.59 7.25 -7.64
C LYS A 26 -0.64 7.85 -6.96
N LEU A 27 -0.64 7.80 -5.63
CA LEU A 27 -1.73 8.27 -4.80
C LEU A 27 -1.16 9.09 -3.65
N LYS A 28 -1.74 10.27 -3.40
CA LYS A 28 -1.55 10.95 -2.11
C LYS A 28 -2.67 10.45 -1.20
N CYS A 29 -2.32 9.82 -0.08
CA CYS A 29 -3.26 9.11 0.77
C CYS A 29 -2.90 9.20 2.24
N ASN A 30 -3.88 8.93 3.09
CA ASN A 30 -3.65 8.62 4.49
C ASN A 30 -3.41 7.12 4.63
N VAL A 31 -2.34 6.75 5.32
CA VAL A 31 -1.98 5.35 5.54
C VAL A 31 -2.30 4.99 6.98
N THR A 32 -3.18 4.02 7.16
CA THR A 32 -3.56 3.52 8.48
C THR A 32 -3.22 2.04 8.58
N PHE A 33 -2.62 1.65 9.70
CA PHE A 33 -2.40 0.25 10.05
C PHE A 33 -3.18 -0.10 11.32
N HIS A 34 -4.08 -1.07 11.23
CA HIS A 34 -4.86 -1.62 12.33
C HIS A 34 -5.19 -3.09 12.05
N ASP A 35 -5.24 -3.94 13.07
CA ASP A 35 -5.66 -5.35 12.96
C ASP A 35 -5.01 -6.15 11.81
N GLN A 36 -3.70 -5.94 11.58
CA GLN A 36 -2.95 -6.53 10.45
C GLN A 36 -3.47 -6.13 9.07
N LEU A 37 -4.20 -5.03 8.96
CA LEU A 37 -4.69 -4.44 7.72
C LEU A 37 -4.02 -3.08 7.52
N LEU A 38 -3.32 -2.94 6.40
CA LEU A 38 -2.76 -1.68 5.95
C LEU A 38 -3.72 -1.08 4.92
N VAL A 39 -4.21 0.12 5.22
CA VAL A 39 -5.17 0.86 4.41
C VAL A 39 -4.51 2.13 3.89
N MET A 40 -4.56 2.35 2.58
CA MET A 40 -4.10 3.55 1.89
C MET A 40 -5.32 4.23 1.29
N ASP A 41 -5.85 5.24 1.97
CA ASP A 41 -7.06 5.95 1.57
C ASP A 41 -6.72 7.29 0.90
N GLY A 42 -6.94 7.38 -0.41
CA GLY A 42 -6.82 8.61 -1.20
C GLY A 42 -8.17 9.22 -1.60
N GLY A 43 -9.25 8.87 -0.90
CA GLY A 43 -10.61 9.37 -1.12
C GLY A 43 -11.34 8.68 -2.28
N LYS A 44 -10.83 8.82 -3.51
CA LYS A 44 -11.43 8.15 -4.69
C LYS A 44 -10.99 6.70 -4.82
N ILE A 45 -9.71 6.46 -4.52
CA ILE A 45 -9.08 5.15 -4.58
C ILE A 45 -8.68 4.79 -3.16
N THR A 46 -9.09 3.62 -2.70
CA THR A 46 -8.59 3.01 -1.47
C THR A 46 -7.88 1.72 -1.83
N ALA A 47 -6.64 1.55 -1.36
CA ALA A 47 -5.96 0.27 -1.44
C ALA A 47 -5.83 -0.36 -0.06
N THR A 48 -6.09 -1.66 0.06
CA THR A 48 -6.02 -2.40 1.32
C THR A 48 -5.20 -3.67 1.15
N MET A 49 -4.34 -3.95 2.12
CA MET A 49 -3.58 -5.21 2.14
C MET A 49 -3.51 -5.79 3.54
N HIS A 50 -3.60 -7.12 3.61
CA HIS A 50 -3.31 -7.83 4.85
C HIS A 50 -1.80 -7.95 5.05
N ALA A 51 -1.32 -7.57 6.24
CA ALA A 51 0.09 -7.66 6.60
C ALA A 51 0.65 -9.08 6.57
N ARG A 52 -0.21 -10.10 6.73
CA ARG A 52 0.17 -11.52 6.54
C ARG A 52 0.59 -11.86 5.10
N ASN A 53 0.16 -11.08 4.11
CA ASN A 53 0.54 -11.27 2.70
C ASN A 53 1.80 -10.49 2.32
N ILE A 54 2.41 -9.79 3.28
CA ILE A 54 3.60 -8.98 3.05
C ILE A 54 4.83 -9.86 3.30
N GLY A 55 5.25 -10.58 2.26
CA GLY A 55 6.40 -11.48 2.34
C GLY A 55 7.75 -10.79 2.17
N ASN A 56 7.77 -9.57 1.60
CA ASN A 56 9.02 -8.87 1.32
C ASN A 56 8.85 -7.35 1.50
N VAL A 57 9.41 -6.83 2.60
CA VAL A 57 9.44 -5.40 2.92
C VAL A 57 10.88 -4.93 2.98
N HIS A 58 11.13 -3.79 2.36
CA HIS A 58 12.42 -3.14 2.41
C HIS A 58 12.27 -1.73 2.97
N LEU A 59 13.05 -1.44 4.01
CA LEU A 59 13.24 -0.08 4.49
C LEU A 59 14.14 0.68 3.50
N GLU A 60 13.62 1.77 2.96
CA GLU A 60 14.39 2.78 2.23
C GLU A 60 14.61 4.01 3.13
N LYS A 61 15.51 4.93 2.75
CA LYS A 61 15.90 6.08 3.59
C LYS A 61 14.73 6.91 4.16
N LYS A 62 13.68 7.11 3.37
CA LYS A 62 12.47 7.88 3.75
C LYS A 62 11.17 7.21 3.29
N ALA A 63 11.24 5.92 2.99
CA ALA A 63 10.14 5.19 2.41
C ALA A 63 10.18 3.71 2.82
N ILE A 64 9.05 3.04 2.64
CA ILE A 64 8.92 1.60 2.84
C ILE A 64 8.44 1.01 1.52
N ARG A 65 9.17 0.03 1.02
CA ARG A 65 8.76 -0.74 -0.16
C ARG A 65 8.19 -2.06 0.29
N ILE A 66 6.99 -2.36 -0.17
CA ILE A 66 6.25 -3.57 0.10
C ILE A 66 6.06 -4.28 -1.24
N ALA A 67 6.57 -5.50 -1.39
CA ALA A 67 6.11 -6.39 -2.44
C ALA A 67 4.87 -7.12 -1.92
N GLY A 68 3.71 -6.78 -2.48
CA GLY A 68 2.42 -7.30 -2.06
C GLY A 68 1.91 -8.32 -3.07
N LEU A 69 1.65 -9.54 -2.61
CA LEU A 69 1.14 -10.60 -3.48
C LEU A 69 -0.37 -10.50 -3.71
N ASN A 70 -1.14 -9.93 -2.78
CA ASN A 70 -2.59 -9.78 -2.91
C ASN A 70 -3.06 -8.56 -2.10
N PHE A 71 -3.44 -7.48 -2.79
CA PHE A 71 -4.08 -6.32 -2.21
C PHE A 71 -5.29 -5.89 -3.05
N GLU A 72 -6.26 -5.30 -2.39
CA GLU A 72 -7.48 -4.82 -3.03
C GLU A 72 -7.32 -3.35 -3.38
N ILE A 73 -7.85 -2.96 -4.54
CA ILE A 73 -7.96 -1.58 -4.99
C ILE A 73 -9.45 -1.32 -5.20
N LYS A 74 -10.00 -0.38 -4.45
CA LYS A 74 -11.40 0.04 -4.54
C LYS A 74 -11.48 1.41 -5.21
N GLU A 75 -12.30 1.53 -6.25
CA GLU A 75 -12.66 2.79 -6.91
C GLU A 75 -14.19 2.92 -6.95
N GLY A 76 -14.75 3.79 -6.10
CA GLY A 76 -16.20 3.84 -5.92
C GLY A 76 -16.76 2.54 -5.35
N ASP A 77 -17.66 1.88 -6.08
CA ASP A 77 -18.24 0.58 -5.69
C ASP A 77 -17.50 -0.62 -6.30
N GLU A 78 -16.53 -0.37 -7.19
CA GLU A 78 -15.78 -1.43 -7.86
C GLU A 78 -14.56 -1.84 -7.04
N VAL A 79 -14.31 -3.15 -6.96
CA VAL A 79 -13.16 -3.73 -6.25
C VAL A 79 -12.36 -4.57 -7.23
N SER A 80 -11.06 -4.32 -7.25
CA SER A 80 -10.06 -5.10 -7.98
C SER A 80 -9.09 -5.76 -7.03
N VAL A 81 -8.64 -6.96 -7.38
CA VAL A 81 -7.58 -7.67 -6.66
C VAL A 81 -6.32 -7.63 -7.51
N ALA A 82 -5.22 -7.17 -6.93
CA ALA A 82 -3.95 -6.98 -7.60
C ALA A 82 -2.78 -7.57 -6.82
N SER A 83 -1.73 -7.95 -7.55
CA SER A 83 -0.39 -8.14 -7.00
C SER A 83 0.53 -7.05 -7.53
N GLY A 84 1.66 -6.80 -6.87
CA GLY A 84 2.66 -5.86 -7.34
C GLY A 84 3.55 -5.33 -6.22
N SER A 85 3.98 -4.07 -6.35
CA SER A 85 4.79 -3.41 -5.33
C SER A 85 4.27 -2.02 -5.00
N ILE A 86 4.37 -1.66 -3.73
CA ILE A 86 3.92 -0.38 -3.19
C ILE A 86 5.09 0.27 -2.47
N ARG A 87 5.40 1.51 -2.84
CA ARG A 87 6.37 2.34 -2.13
C ARG A 87 5.62 3.43 -1.38
N LEU A 88 5.72 3.42 -0.07
CA LEU A 88 5.11 4.40 0.83
C LEU A 88 6.19 5.40 1.27
N GLU A 89 6.07 6.66 0.85
CA GLU A 89 6.99 7.72 1.26
C GLU A 89 6.53 8.34 2.58
N ILE A 90 6.91 7.71 3.69
CA ILE A 90 6.47 8.05 5.06
C ILE A 90 7.47 9.00 5.77
N GLY A 91 8.48 9.50 5.05
CA GLY A 91 9.44 10.47 5.55
C GLY A 91 10.36 9.88 6.62
N ASP A 92 10.68 10.71 7.62
CA ASP A 92 11.60 10.35 8.71
C ASP A 92 11.03 9.27 9.65
N ASN A 93 9.72 8.95 9.52
CA ASN A 93 9.05 7.89 10.28
C ASN A 93 9.20 6.50 9.66
N ALA A 94 9.81 6.37 8.47
CA ALA A 94 9.89 5.10 7.76
C ALA A 94 10.56 3.99 8.59
N GLU A 95 11.63 4.29 9.33
CA GLU A 95 12.33 3.31 10.16
C GLU A 95 11.48 2.84 11.35
N ALA A 96 10.77 3.76 12.01
CA ALA A 96 9.89 3.43 13.13
C ALA A 96 8.74 2.52 12.68
N TRP A 97 8.08 2.87 11.58
CA TRP A 97 7.05 2.05 10.96
C TRP A 97 7.57 0.69 10.55
N PHE A 98 8.77 0.64 9.95
CA PHE A 98 9.34 -0.63 9.51
C PHE A 98 9.58 -1.59 10.68
N LYS A 99 10.17 -1.10 11.77
CA LYS A 99 10.44 -1.91 12.97
C LYS A 99 9.16 -2.34 13.68
N GLU A 100 8.16 -1.47 13.78
CA GLU A 100 6.92 -1.78 14.50
C GLU A 100 6.04 -2.81 13.74
N LEU A 101 6.03 -2.74 12.41
CA LEU A 101 5.15 -3.57 11.58
C LEU A 101 5.80 -4.88 11.12
N TRP A 102 7.13 -4.92 10.96
CA TRP A 102 7.85 -6.05 10.36
C TRP A 102 9.18 -6.39 11.03
N GLY A 103 9.55 -5.73 12.14
CA GLY A 103 10.78 -5.96 12.89
C GLY A 103 10.69 -7.06 13.94
#